data_AF-A0A2W6BV11-F1
#
_entry.id   AF-A0A2W6BV11-F1
#
_cell.length_a   1.000
_cell.length_b   1.000
_cell.length_c   1.000
_cell.angle_alpha   90.00
_cell.angle_beta   90.00
_cell.angle_gamma   90.00
#
_symmetry.space_group_name_H-M   'P 1'
#
loop_
_entity.id
_entity.type
_entity.pdbx_description
1 polymer ?
#
loop_
_entity_poly.entity_id
_entity_poly.type
_entity_poly.pdbx_seq_one_letter_code
_entity_poly.pdbx_strand_id
1 'polypeptide(L)'
;MYGHHRPRTSVRAIARRAGAGVAVGAVVAGGILASAGTASATTPTVTGFSNEAYGSYVNAVGGTIRSGPTALAEIACTTQAGLSKTNTDLGVNLAPVASFGVQNSGAYTYAVTGGSREMSTNSTATINLLSGLITADSVRTTVSAQIANGHGAVSITHTLVNLVVAGQSVAANVAPNTRLNLGFGYVIVNQENKTTSATRVNGTGRALDVVITSAVNPLGLGINSQIVVAYATGTLAAAIQGTFLGGAYGTYASVGSTVVSGQTALRSIPCLGGTSSNTIATVTTIPGVTVGAVTTNVAASATTAGSDAMAKNQIAGVNILSGVLTFDAITAVAHVNKAASANSATLDTTGSKFVNLHVLGLPAIDDNVAPNTTVTVPGVGSLTLYAVSKTNSAIRVTMVKLTLSVPLGGLLSGTTIIMGYAYAGIRQ
;
A
#
# COMPACT_ATOMS: atom_id res chain seq x y z
N MET A 1 -46.75 -2.24 54.89
CA MET A 1 -46.86 -3.64 55.35
C MET A 1 -45.56 -4.35 55.06
N TYR A 2 -44.88 -4.81 56.12
CA TYR A 2 -43.85 -5.86 56.25
C TYR A 2 -42.80 -6.02 55.12
N GLY A 3 -41.48 -6.01 55.35
CA GLY A 3 -40.72 -6.12 56.59
C GLY A 3 -39.50 -7.03 56.38
N HIS A 4 -38.30 -6.47 56.56
CA HIS A 4 -37.05 -7.06 57.08
C HIS A 4 -36.61 -8.51 56.75
N HIS A 5 -35.35 -8.65 56.31
CA HIS A 5 -34.29 -9.14 57.20
C HIS A 5 -32.87 -8.93 56.65
N ARG A 6 -32.02 -8.26 57.44
CA ARG A 6 -30.56 -8.46 57.54
C ARG A 6 -30.27 -9.07 58.92
N PRO A 7 -29.13 -9.76 59.08
CA PRO A 7 -28.07 -9.27 60.00
C PRO A 7 -26.67 -9.43 59.34
N ARG A 8 -25.67 -8.54 59.44
CA ARG A 8 -24.90 -7.95 60.55
C ARG A 8 -24.13 -8.94 61.43
N THR A 9 -22.81 -8.95 61.26
CA THR A 9 -21.74 -9.09 62.27
C THR A 9 -20.38 -8.83 61.58
N SER A 10 -19.30 -8.32 62.15
CA SER A 10 -18.99 -7.27 63.14
C SER A 10 -17.48 -7.38 63.39
N VAL A 11 -16.76 -6.29 63.12
CA VAL A 11 -15.50 -5.79 63.71
C VAL A 11 -14.80 -6.67 64.76
N ARG A 12 -13.47 -6.85 64.63
CA ARG A 12 -12.54 -6.80 65.77
C ARG A 12 -11.11 -6.43 65.33
N ALA A 13 -10.71 -5.22 65.70
CA ALA A 13 -9.32 -4.83 65.90
C ALA A 13 -8.91 -5.19 67.33
N ILE A 14 -7.72 -5.75 67.53
CA ILE A 14 -7.06 -5.81 68.84
C ILE A 14 -5.60 -5.41 68.63
N ALA A 15 -5.20 -4.37 69.37
CA ALA A 15 -3.84 -3.86 69.49
C ALA A 15 -3.26 -4.25 70.87
N ARG A 16 -1.92 -4.14 70.96
CA ARG A 16 -1.04 -4.09 72.14
C ARG A 16 -0.59 -5.43 72.74
N ARG A 17 0.72 -5.65 72.83
CA ARG A 17 1.57 -5.19 73.95
C ARG A 17 3.07 -5.36 73.67
N ALA A 18 3.86 -4.51 74.31
CA ALA A 18 5.31 -4.41 74.30
C ALA A 18 5.95 -5.13 75.51
N GLY A 19 7.27 -5.35 75.45
CA GLY A 19 8.17 -5.76 76.54
C GLY A 19 9.18 -6.81 76.05
N ALA A 20 10.39 -6.46 75.59
CA ALA A 20 11.62 -6.09 76.33
C ALA A 20 12.44 -7.30 76.87
N GLY A 21 13.70 -7.42 76.44
CA GLY A 21 14.75 -8.08 77.25
C GLY A 21 15.68 -9.11 76.56
N VAL A 22 16.76 -8.61 75.93
CA VAL A 22 18.18 -9.07 75.95
C VAL A 22 18.54 -10.57 75.88
N ALA A 23 19.33 -10.98 74.87
CA ALA A 23 20.63 -11.66 75.05
C ALA A 23 21.39 -11.87 73.72
N VAL A 24 22.71 -11.78 73.84
CA VAL A 24 23.77 -11.79 72.83
C VAL A 24 23.91 -13.13 72.12
N GLY A 25 24.14 -13.08 70.80
CA GLY A 25 24.51 -14.26 70.00
C GLY A 25 24.97 -13.84 68.61
N ALA A 26 26.25 -13.44 68.50
CA ALA A 26 26.89 -13.21 67.20
C ALA A 26 27.13 -14.57 66.53
N VAL A 27 26.33 -14.88 65.49
CA VAL A 27 26.66 -15.89 64.49
C VAL A 27 26.74 -15.19 63.15
N VAL A 28 27.96 -15.05 62.66
CA VAL A 28 28.28 -14.60 61.30
C VAL A 28 27.82 -15.71 60.35
N ALA A 29 26.58 -15.62 59.86
CA ALA A 29 26.13 -16.36 58.70
C ALA A 29 26.24 -15.42 57.49
N GLY A 30 27.21 -15.71 56.61
CA GLY A 30 27.41 -15.00 55.35
C GLY A 30 26.17 -15.11 54.46
N GLY A 31 25.28 -14.13 54.54
CA GLY A 31 24.21 -13.94 53.59
C GLY A 31 24.79 -13.38 52.29
N ILE A 32 24.81 -14.21 51.26
CA ILE A 32 24.97 -13.74 49.88
C ILE A 32 23.76 -12.83 49.62
N LEU A 33 23.97 -11.52 49.71
CA LEU A 33 23.04 -10.54 49.17
C LEU A 33 23.07 -10.70 47.65
N ALA A 34 22.20 -11.55 47.12
CA ALA A 34 21.86 -11.52 45.72
C ALA A 34 21.24 -10.13 45.47
N SER A 35 22.02 -9.23 44.88
CA SER A 35 21.51 -8.01 44.31
C SER A 35 20.44 -8.43 43.30
N ALA A 36 19.18 -8.11 43.58
CA ALA A 36 18.13 -8.18 42.59
C ALA A 36 18.58 -7.23 41.48
N GLY A 37 19.11 -7.80 40.39
CA GLY A 37 19.39 -7.03 39.18
C GLY A 37 18.11 -6.30 38.82
N THR A 38 18.17 -4.98 38.79
CA THR A 38 17.10 -4.18 38.20
C THR A 38 16.92 -4.70 36.79
N ALA A 39 15.82 -5.41 36.53
CA ALA A 39 15.43 -5.74 35.18
C ALA A 39 15.32 -4.40 34.45
N SER A 40 16.27 -4.12 33.55
CA SER A 40 16.16 -2.99 32.66
C SER A 40 14.89 -3.21 31.86
N ALA A 41 13.84 -2.46 32.15
CA ALA A 41 12.70 -2.36 31.28
C ALA A 41 13.25 -1.88 29.93
N THR A 42 13.35 -2.78 28.95
CA THR A 42 13.58 -2.42 27.56
C THR A 42 12.57 -1.34 27.22
N THR A 43 13.07 -0.16 26.84
CA THR A 43 12.27 0.94 26.31
C THR A 43 11.25 0.36 25.33
N PRO A 44 9.94 0.69 25.43
CA PRO A 44 8.95 0.15 24.52
C PRO A 44 9.38 0.50 23.10
N THR A 45 9.70 -0.52 22.30
CA THR A 45 9.96 -0.35 20.89
C THR A 45 8.66 0.15 20.27
N VAL A 46 8.65 1.41 19.84
CA VAL A 46 7.51 2.00 19.14
C VAL A 46 7.20 1.07 17.96
N THR A 47 5.97 0.59 17.84
CA THR A 47 5.61 -0.33 16.75
C THR A 47 5.28 0.47 15.50
N GLY A 48 5.94 0.15 14.39
CA GLY A 48 5.62 0.64 13.06
C GLY A 48 4.51 -0.18 12.40
N PHE A 49 3.64 0.52 11.69
CA PHE A 49 2.55 0.04 10.85
C PHE A 49 2.94 0.09 9.37
N SER A 50 2.59 -0.95 8.63
CA SER A 50 2.72 -1.01 7.17
C SER A 50 1.73 -2.01 6.60
N ASN A 51 0.66 -1.52 5.98
CA ASN A 51 -0.37 -2.36 5.38
C ASN A 51 -0.87 -1.77 4.05
N GLU A 52 -1.31 -2.66 3.17
CA GLU A 52 -1.86 -2.33 1.86
C GLU A 52 -2.93 -3.35 1.47
N ALA A 53 -3.89 -2.91 0.66
CA ALA A 53 -4.87 -3.77 0.01
C ALA A 53 -5.24 -3.22 -1.37
N TYR A 54 -5.46 -4.13 -2.34
CA TYR A 54 -5.87 -3.77 -3.70
C TYR A 54 -6.76 -4.84 -4.32
N GLY A 55 -7.56 -4.43 -5.31
CA GLY A 55 -8.56 -5.27 -5.98
C GLY A 55 -7.94 -6.27 -6.93
N SER A 56 -7.14 -5.77 -7.87
CA SER A 56 -6.47 -6.59 -8.86
C SER A 56 -5.10 -6.06 -9.22
N TYR A 57 -4.24 -6.96 -9.65
CA TYR A 57 -2.96 -6.68 -10.30
C TYR A 57 -2.81 -7.65 -11.46
N VAL A 58 -2.47 -7.14 -12.65
CA VAL A 58 -2.30 -7.96 -13.86
C VAL A 58 -0.96 -7.63 -14.48
N ASN A 59 -0.12 -8.65 -14.61
CA ASN A 59 1.13 -8.58 -15.34
C ASN A 59 1.13 -9.63 -16.43
N ALA A 60 0.65 -9.31 -17.63
CA ALA A 60 0.85 -10.17 -18.80
C ALA A 60 2.28 -9.97 -19.35
N VAL A 61 3.04 -11.05 -19.42
CA VAL A 61 4.29 -11.14 -20.17
C VAL A 61 3.92 -11.48 -21.61
N GLY A 62 4.61 -10.96 -22.63
CA GLY A 62 4.32 -11.29 -24.04
C GLY A 62 3.04 -10.68 -24.64
N GLY A 63 2.12 -10.17 -23.81
CA GLY A 63 0.99 -9.32 -24.20
C GLY A 63 1.14 -7.90 -23.66
N THR A 64 0.51 -6.91 -24.31
CA THR A 64 0.54 -5.49 -23.91
C THR A 64 -0.34 -5.15 -22.70
N ILE A 65 -1.06 -6.13 -22.14
CA ILE A 65 -2.05 -5.90 -21.07
C ILE A 65 -1.39 -5.98 -19.70
N ARG A 66 -1.19 -4.82 -19.06
CA ARG A 66 -0.72 -4.73 -17.68
C ARG A 66 -1.53 -3.71 -16.91
N SER A 67 -1.87 -4.06 -15.67
CA SER A 67 -2.46 -3.15 -14.69
C SER A 67 -1.65 -3.19 -13.41
N GLY A 68 -1.34 -2.01 -12.88
CA GLY A 68 -0.92 -1.89 -11.50
C GLY A 68 -2.05 -2.24 -10.52
N PRO A 69 -1.79 -2.16 -9.21
CA PRO A 69 -2.79 -2.34 -8.17
C PRO A 69 -4.01 -1.44 -8.38
N THR A 70 -5.20 -2.04 -8.51
CA THR A 70 -6.47 -1.32 -8.65
C THR A 70 -7.14 -1.11 -7.31
N ALA A 71 -7.92 -0.03 -7.16
CA ALA A 71 -8.50 0.37 -5.87
C ALA A 71 -7.49 0.34 -4.70
N LEU A 72 -6.22 0.73 -4.89
CA LEU A 72 -5.22 0.62 -3.83
C LEU A 72 -5.56 1.48 -2.60
N ALA A 73 -5.51 0.87 -1.41
CA ALA A 73 -5.49 1.56 -0.13
C ALA A 73 -4.21 1.14 0.63
N GLU A 74 -3.40 2.09 1.05
CA GLU A 74 -2.10 1.84 1.70
C GLU A 74 -1.88 2.79 2.87
N ILE A 75 -1.40 2.24 3.99
CA ILE A 75 -0.78 2.97 5.10
C ILE A 75 0.64 2.42 5.22
N ALA A 76 1.62 3.21 4.78
CA ALA A 76 3.01 2.83 4.82
C ALA A 76 3.78 3.57 5.91
N CYS A 77 4.69 2.86 6.56
CA CYS A 77 5.82 3.40 7.33
C CYS A 77 5.43 4.49 8.35
N THR A 78 4.57 4.14 9.30
CA THR A 78 4.09 5.08 10.32
C THR A 78 4.02 4.43 11.69
N THR A 79 4.17 5.20 12.75
CA THR A 79 3.91 4.77 14.14
C THR A 79 2.54 5.25 14.62
N GLN A 80 1.80 5.96 13.77
CA GLN A 80 0.52 6.56 14.13
C GLN A 80 -0.61 5.54 14.02
N ALA A 81 -1.25 5.27 15.14
CA ALA A 81 -2.52 4.57 15.21
C ALA A 81 -3.70 5.48 14.83
N GLY A 82 -4.85 4.87 14.48
CA GLY A 82 -6.09 5.58 14.16
C GLY A 82 -6.16 6.09 12.72
N LEU A 83 -5.25 5.65 11.84
CA LEU A 83 -5.30 6.01 10.43
C LEU A 83 -6.27 5.10 9.69
N SER A 84 -6.95 5.69 8.69
CA SER A 84 -7.88 4.99 7.79
C SER A 84 -7.65 5.48 6.37
N LYS A 85 -7.46 4.54 5.45
CA LYS A 85 -7.37 4.77 4.01
C LYS A 85 -8.30 3.80 3.31
N THR A 86 -9.13 4.31 2.41
CA THR A 86 -10.03 3.51 1.59
C THR A 86 -9.95 3.95 0.15
N ASN A 87 -10.23 3.04 -0.76
CA ASN A 87 -10.28 3.33 -2.17
C ASN A 87 -11.26 2.39 -2.88
N THR A 88 -11.99 2.93 -3.86
CA THR A 88 -13.00 2.22 -4.62
C THR A 88 -12.78 2.42 -6.12
N ASP A 89 -12.75 1.31 -6.85
CA ASP A 89 -12.76 1.27 -8.30
C ASP A 89 -14.10 0.65 -8.74
N LEU A 90 -14.80 1.26 -9.71
CA LEU A 90 -16.13 0.79 -10.12
C LEU A 90 -16.07 -0.40 -11.08
N GLY A 91 -14.92 -0.64 -11.68
CA GLY A 91 -14.76 -1.75 -12.59
C GLY A 91 -13.50 -1.60 -13.43
N VAL A 92 -12.84 -2.72 -13.64
CA VAL A 92 -11.59 -2.79 -14.40
C VAL A 92 -11.80 -3.76 -15.53
N ASN A 93 -11.63 -3.31 -16.77
CA ASN A 93 -11.74 -4.17 -17.95
C ASN A 93 -10.40 -4.22 -18.69
N LEU A 94 -9.80 -5.41 -18.69
CA LEU A 94 -8.52 -5.74 -19.29
C LEU A 94 -8.72 -6.92 -20.27
N ALA A 95 -9.77 -6.83 -21.08
CA ALA A 95 -10.11 -7.87 -22.05
C ALA A 95 -8.93 -8.17 -23.01
N PRO A 96 -8.70 -9.45 -23.37
CA PRO A 96 -9.46 -10.64 -22.98
C PRO A 96 -8.99 -11.30 -21.66
N VAL A 97 -8.04 -10.69 -20.95
CA VAL A 97 -7.33 -11.31 -19.83
C VAL A 97 -8.10 -11.28 -18.52
N ALA A 98 -8.71 -10.15 -18.19
CA ALA A 98 -9.44 -10.00 -16.95
C ALA A 98 -10.53 -8.93 -17.04
N SER A 99 -11.62 -9.14 -16.34
CA SER A 99 -12.61 -8.11 -16.02
C SER A 99 -13.06 -8.27 -14.59
N PHE A 100 -13.26 -7.13 -13.94
CA PHE A 100 -13.65 -7.01 -12.55
C PHE A 100 -14.77 -5.97 -12.46
N GLY A 101 -15.77 -6.24 -11.63
CA GLY A 101 -16.72 -5.24 -11.18
C GLY A 101 -16.13 -4.35 -10.09
N VAL A 102 -16.99 -3.86 -9.20
CA VAL A 102 -16.59 -2.95 -8.12
C VAL A 102 -15.52 -3.59 -7.21
N GLN A 103 -14.49 -2.84 -6.92
CA GLN A 103 -13.40 -3.20 -6.02
C GLN A 103 -13.32 -2.19 -4.88
N ASN A 104 -13.33 -2.67 -3.64
CA ASN A 104 -13.23 -1.83 -2.44
C ASN A 104 -12.06 -2.29 -1.59
N SER A 105 -11.10 -1.40 -1.35
CA SER A 105 -9.97 -1.67 -0.45
C SER A 105 -10.00 -0.75 0.77
N GLY A 106 -9.49 -1.27 1.88
CA GLY A 106 -9.31 -0.55 3.13
C GLY A 106 -8.01 -0.92 3.81
N ALA A 107 -7.42 0.06 4.47
CA ALA A 107 -6.19 -0.01 5.24
C ALA A 107 -6.39 0.79 6.53
N TYR A 108 -6.12 0.18 7.69
CA TYR A 108 -6.46 0.73 9.00
C TYR A 108 -5.39 0.43 10.05
N THR A 109 -5.11 1.39 10.94
CA THR A 109 -4.23 1.21 12.11
C THR A 109 -4.97 1.49 13.41
N TYR A 110 -4.63 0.75 14.46
CA TYR A 110 -5.28 0.82 15.77
C TYR A 110 -4.25 0.72 16.89
N ALA A 111 -4.47 1.50 17.95
CA ALA A 111 -3.85 1.25 19.24
C ALA A 111 -4.73 0.23 19.97
N VAL A 112 -4.11 -0.76 20.59
CA VAL A 112 -4.80 -1.75 21.44
C VAL A 112 -4.13 -1.78 22.81
N THR A 113 -4.84 -2.26 23.82
CA THR A 113 -4.25 -2.44 25.16
C THR A 113 -3.02 -3.34 25.05
N GLY A 114 -1.86 -2.80 25.44
CA GLY A 114 -0.60 -3.54 25.42
C GLY A 114 0.10 -3.61 24.06
N GLY A 115 -0.35 -2.88 23.02
CA GLY A 115 0.39 -2.77 21.76
C GLY A 115 -0.39 -2.17 20.58
N SER A 116 -0.19 -2.75 19.41
CA SER A 116 -0.65 -2.23 18.13
C SER A 116 -1.37 -3.29 17.30
N ARG A 117 -2.38 -2.86 16.54
CA ARG A 117 -3.10 -3.70 15.58
C ARG A 117 -3.27 -2.95 14.28
N GLU A 118 -3.26 -3.67 13.17
CA GLU A 118 -3.66 -3.14 11.87
C GLU A 118 -4.51 -4.13 11.10
N MET A 119 -5.23 -3.60 10.13
CA MET A 119 -6.17 -4.35 9.32
C MET A 119 -6.12 -3.83 7.88
N SER A 120 -6.06 -4.74 6.93
CA SER A 120 -6.23 -4.45 5.51
C SER A 120 -7.26 -5.39 4.92
N THR A 121 -8.03 -4.89 3.96
CA THR A 121 -9.12 -5.66 3.34
C THR A 121 -9.27 -5.26 1.90
N ASN A 122 -9.58 -6.22 1.04
CA ASN A 122 -10.14 -5.94 -0.27
C ASN A 122 -11.35 -6.85 -0.53
N SER A 123 -12.38 -6.31 -1.17
CA SER A 123 -13.43 -7.08 -1.84
C SER A 123 -13.48 -6.72 -3.32
N THR A 124 -13.55 -7.72 -4.19
CA THR A 124 -13.70 -7.56 -5.63
C THR A 124 -14.95 -8.31 -6.09
N ALA A 125 -15.87 -7.62 -6.76
CA ALA A 125 -17.08 -8.19 -7.34
C ALA A 125 -16.90 -8.55 -8.82
N THR A 126 -17.77 -9.42 -9.33
CA THR A 126 -17.92 -9.79 -10.75
C THR A 126 -16.58 -10.06 -11.43
N ILE A 127 -15.97 -11.20 -11.09
CA ILE A 127 -14.66 -11.61 -11.58
C ILE A 127 -14.85 -12.50 -12.79
N ASN A 128 -14.16 -12.16 -13.88
CA ASN A 128 -14.00 -13.02 -15.04
C ASN A 128 -12.55 -12.90 -15.53
N LEU A 129 -11.79 -13.98 -15.37
CA LEU A 129 -10.40 -14.09 -15.80
C LEU A 129 -10.26 -15.08 -16.94
N LEU A 130 -9.29 -14.80 -17.79
CA LEU A 130 -8.84 -15.66 -18.88
C LEU A 130 -10.01 -16.12 -19.76
N SER A 131 -10.84 -15.16 -20.17
CA SER A 131 -12.04 -15.39 -21.01
C SER A 131 -13.03 -16.41 -20.41
N GLY A 132 -13.32 -16.28 -19.11
CA GLY A 132 -14.30 -17.10 -18.41
C GLY A 132 -13.76 -18.40 -17.82
N LEU A 133 -12.46 -18.68 -17.96
CA LEU A 133 -11.86 -19.87 -17.35
C LEU A 133 -11.91 -19.83 -15.82
N ILE A 134 -11.86 -18.64 -15.23
CA ILE A 134 -12.09 -18.42 -13.80
C ILE A 134 -13.16 -17.35 -13.65
N THR A 135 -14.24 -17.65 -12.93
CA THR A 135 -15.30 -16.70 -12.62
C THR A 135 -15.67 -16.73 -11.15
N ALA A 136 -16.09 -15.61 -10.59
CA ALA A 136 -16.68 -15.54 -9.26
C ALA A 136 -17.58 -14.31 -9.13
N ASP A 137 -18.65 -14.40 -8.35
CA ASP A 137 -19.52 -13.24 -8.10
C ASP A 137 -18.84 -12.23 -7.18
N SER A 138 -18.12 -12.72 -6.18
CA SER A 138 -17.22 -11.89 -5.38
C SER A 138 -16.16 -12.72 -4.68
N VAL A 139 -15.02 -12.08 -4.44
CA VAL A 139 -14.02 -12.58 -3.50
C VAL A 139 -13.60 -11.47 -2.55
N ARG A 140 -13.27 -11.84 -1.31
CA ARG A 140 -12.79 -10.93 -0.28
C ARG A 140 -11.58 -11.53 0.41
N THR A 141 -10.61 -10.68 0.73
CA THR A 141 -9.51 -11.01 1.63
C THR A 141 -9.44 -9.97 2.74
N THR A 142 -9.19 -10.41 3.96
CA THR A 142 -8.91 -9.54 5.11
C THR A 142 -7.69 -10.06 5.85
N VAL A 143 -6.72 -9.19 6.12
CA VAL A 143 -5.55 -9.48 6.94
C VAL A 143 -5.62 -8.60 8.18
N SER A 144 -5.41 -9.18 9.35
CA SER A 144 -5.28 -8.49 10.63
C SER A 144 -3.96 -8.91 11.27
N ALA A 145 -3.08 -7.96 11.53
CA ALA A 145 -1.81 -8.17 12.22
C ALA A 145 -1.84 -7.44 13.57
N GLN A 146 -1.34 -8.08 14.62
CA GLN A 146 -1.34 -7.53 15.97
C GLN A 146 -0.06 -7.91 16.72
N ILE A 147 0.49 -6.96 17.48
CA ILE A 147 1.47 -7.21 18.53
C ILE A 147 0.88 -6.63 19.80
N ALA A 148 0.64 -7.47 20.82
CA ALA A 148 0.17 -7.02 22.12
C ALA A 148 0.78 -7.86 23.24
N ASN A 149 1.22 -7.22 24.31
CA ASN A 149 1.77 -7.86 25.50
C ASN A 149 2.92 -8.85 25.18
N GLY A 150 3.79 -8.50 24.22
CA GLY A 150 4.89 -9.37 23.80
C GLY A 150 4.49 -10.56 22.93
N HIS A 151 3.25 -10.60 22.43
CA HIS A 151 2.74 -11.65 21.55
C HIS A 151 2.31 -11.09 20.20
N GLY A 152 2.87 -11.65 19.13
CA GLY A 152 2.45 -11.37 17.76
C GLY A 152 1.39 -12.35 17.28
N ALA A 153 0.36 -11.84 16.59
CA ALA A 153 -0.68 -12.64 15.97
C ALA A 153 -1.00 -12.12 14.55
N VAL A 154 -1.33 -13.04 13.64
CA VAL A 154 -1.82 -12.74 12.29
C VAL A 154 -3.06 -13.58 12.03
N SER A 155 -4.14 -12.93 11.62
CA SER A 155 -5.36 -13.56 11.11
C SER A 155 -5.54 -13.17 9.65
N ILE A 156 -5.79 -14.17 8.80
CA ILE A 156 -6.13 -13.97 7.40
C ILE A 156 -7.44 -14.70 7.16
N THR A 157 -8.39 -14.03 6.51
CA THR A 157 -9.68 -14.61 6.16
C THR A 157 -9.99 -14.32 4.70
N HIS A 158 -10.61 -15.31 4.06
CA HIS A 158 -11.09 -15.22 2.69
C HIS A 158 -12.59 -15.51 2.63
N THR A 159 -13.27 -14.88 1.69
CA THR A 159 -14.66 -15.21 1.33
C THR A 159 -14.71 -15.39 -0.18
N LEU A 160 -15.31 -16.49 -0.63
CA LEU A 160 -15.47 -16.83 -2.04
C LEU A 160 -16.96 -17.03 -2.30
N VAL A 161 -17.50 -16.34 -3.31
CA VAL A 161 -18.90 -16.47 -3.70
C VAL A 161 -18.95 -16.96 -5.14
N ASN A 162 -19.53 -18.15 -5.34
CA ASN A 162 -19.72 -18.78 -6.65
C ASN A 162 -18.44 -18.86 -7.49
N LEU A 163 -17.30 -19.18 -6.86
CA LEU A 163 -16.03 -19.36 -7.57
C LEU A 163 -16.12 -20.61 -8.44
N VAL A 164 -15.78 -20.45 -9.72
CA VAL A 164 -15.62 -21.53 -10.70
C VAL A 164 -14.23 -21.42 -11.30
N VAL A 165 -13.52 -22.54 -11.39
CA VAL A 165 -12.18 -22.65 -11.97
C VAL A 165 -12.18 -23.80 -12.97
N ALA A 166 -11.86 -23.52 -14.24
CA ALA A 166 -11.86 -24.50 -15.33
C ALA A 166 -13.17 -25.31 -15.41
N GLY A 167 -14.31 -24.64 -15.21
CA GLY A 167 -15.64 -25.24 -15.24
C GLY A 167 -16.05 -25.99 -13.96
N GLN A 168 -15.18 -26.07 -12.95
CA GLN A 168 -15.46 -26.72 -11.67
C GLN A 168 -15.80 -25.69 -10.59
N SER A 169 -16.92 -25.87 -9.88
CA SER A 169 -17.24 -25.03 -8.72
C SER A 169 -16.28 -25.33 -7.57
N VAL A 170 -15.79 -24.27 -6.93
CA VAL A 170 -14.89 -24.34 -5.77
C VAL A 170 -15.70 -23.99 -4.52
N ALA A 171 -15.59 -24.84 -3.49
CA ALA A 171 -16.29 -24.64 -2.23
C ALA A 171 -15.85 -23.36 -1.52
N ALA A 172 -16.79 -22.66 -0.87
CA ALA A 172 -16.53 -21.40 -0.16
C ALA A 172 -15.50 -21.54 1.00
N ASN A 173 -15.38 -22.74 1.57
CA ASN A 173 -14.47 -23.09 2.67
C ASN A 173 -13.22 -23.86 2.22
N VAL A 174 -12.80 -23.70 0.96
CA VAL A 174 -11.58 -24.31 0.45
C VAL A 174 -10.37 -23.96 1.32
N ALA A 175 -9.52 -24.96 1.60
CA ALA A 175 -8.38 -24.80 2.47
C ALA A 175 -7.40 -23.73 1.94
N PRO A 176 -6.68 -23.02 2.83
CA PRO A 176 -5.65 -22.07 2.41
C PRO A 176 -4.60 -22.71 1.48
N ASN A 177 -4.07 -21.91 0.55
CA ASN A 177 -3.04 -22.29 -0.42
C ASN A 177 -3.46 -23.45 -1.36
N THR A 178 -4.75 -23.59 -1.66
CA THR A 178 -5.22 -24.65 -2.56
C THR A 178 -4.87 -24.32 -4.01
N ARG A 179 -4.08 -25.17 -4.65
CA ARG A 179 -3.67 -25.00 -6.05
C ARG A 179 -4.57 -25.80 -6.99
N LEU A 180 -5.13 -25.12 -8.00
CA LEU A 180 -5.96 -25.71 -9.06
C LEU A 180 -5.30 -25.53 -10.42
N ASN A 181 -5.36 -26.56 -11.27
CA ASN A 181 -4.73 -26.58 -12.59
C ASN A 181 -5.64 -25.94 -13.66
N LEU A 182 -5.04 -25.19 -14.60
CA LEU A 182 -5.73 -24.53 -15.71
C LEU A 182 -5.35 -25.11 -17.09
N GLY A 183 -4.49 -26.14 -17.13
CA GLY A 183 -3.95 -26.74 -18.36
C GLY A 183 -2.72 -26.02 -18.92
N PHE A 184 -2.66 -24.69 -18.79
CA PHE A 184 -1.51 -23.86 -19.22
C PHE A 184 -0.90 -23.02 -18.08
N GLY A 185 -1.33 -23.28 -16.86
CA GLY A 185 -0.98 -22.54 -15.66
C GLY A 185 -1.71 -23.10 -14.45
N TYR A 186 -1.77 -22.32 -13.39
CA TYR A 186 -2.50 -22.67 -12.19
C TYR A 186 -3.07 -21.43 -11.50
N VAL A 187 -4.05 -21.63 -10.63
CA VAL A 187 -4.51 -20.64 -9.65
C VAL A 187 -4.29 -21.17 -8.25
N ILE A 188 -3.75 -20.35 -7.36
CA ILE A 188 -3.76 -20.59 -5.92
C ILE A 188 -4.95 -19.84 -5.34
N VAL A 189 -5.87 -20.58 -4.72
CA VAL A 189 -7.05 -20.05 -4.04
C VAL A 189 -6.74 -19.92 -2.54
N ASN A 190 -7.17 -18.82 -1.93
CA ASN A 190 -6.94 -18.50 -0.52
C ASN A 190 -5.46 -18.58 -0.15
N GLN A 191 -4.59 -17.94 -0.94
CA GLN A 191 -3.16 -17.96 -0.67
C GLN A 191 -2.84 -17.14 0.58
N GLU A 192 -2.12 -17.75 1.51
CA GLU A 192 -1.79 -17.17 2.81
C GLU A 192 -0.32 -17.40 3.15
N ASN A 193 0.36 -16.32 3.53
CA ASN A 193 1.69 -16.35 4.14
C ASN A 193 1.66 -15.60 5.48
N LYS A 194 2.22 -16.20 6.53
CA LYS A 194 2.23 -15.65 7.89
C LYS A 194 3.61 -15.79 8.51
N THR A 195 4.07 -14.75 9.18
CA THR A 195 5.25 -14.76 10.04
C THR A 195 4.89 -14.05 11.34
N THR A 196 5.15 -14.67 12.48
CA THR A 196 4.81 -14.10 13.79
C THR A 196 5.95 -14.27 14.77
N SER A 197 6.31 -13.18 15.44
CA SER A 197 7.18 -13.14 16.62
C SER A 197 6.66 -12.10 17.61
N ALA A 198 7.28 -12.01 18.78
CA ALA A 198 6.96 -11.01 19.80
C ALA A 198 7.13 -9.55 19.34
N THR A 199 7.96 -9.31 18.31
CA THR A 199 8.39 -7.98 17.87
C THR A 199 8.18 -7.72 16.39
N ARG A 200 7.78 -8.74 15.62
CA ARG A 200 7.49 -8.64 14.20
C ARG A 200 6.39 -9.61 13.81
N VAL A 201 5.36 -9.09 13.17
CA VAL A 201 4.34 -9.89 12.50
C VAL A 201 4.22 -9.44 11.05
N ASN A 202 4.00 -10.39 10.16
CA ASN A 202 3.71 -10.14 8.75
C ASN A 202 2.67 -11.15 8.28
N GLY A 203 1.63 -10.67 7.61
CA GLY A 203 0.61 -11.50 6.98
C GLY A 203 0.33 -11.00 5.58
N THR A 204 0.22 -11.92 4.62
CA THR A 204 -0.17 -11.61 3.24
C THR A 204 -1.22 -12.60 2.79
N GLY A 205 -2.35 -12.08 2.31
CA GLY A 205 -3.46 -12.86 1.76
C GLY A 205 -3.75 -12.49 0.32
N ARG A 206 -4.06 -13.49 -0.53
CA ARG A 206 -4.57 -13.32 -1.89
C ARG A 206 -5.74 -14.26 -2.08
N ALA A 207 -6.91 -13.77 -2.50
CA ALA A 207 -8.03 -14.68 -2.74
C ALA A 207 -7.75 -15.57 -3.96
N LEU A 208 -7.20 -14.98 -5.03
CA LEU A 208 -6.76 -15.69 -6.23
C LEU A 208 -5.37 -15.20 -6.65
N ASP A 209 -4.44 -16.13 -6.90
CA ASP A 209 -3.15 -15.86 -7.56
C ASP A 209 -2.99 -16.81 -8.75
N VAL A 210 -3.13 -16.28 -9.95
CA VAL A 210 -3.06 -17.01 -11.21
C VAL A 210 -1.68 -16.83 -11.81
N VAL A 211 -1.03 -17.94 -12.17
CA VAL A 211 0.29 -17.93 -12.82
C VAL A 211 0.25 -18.76 -14.10
N ILE A 212 0.69 -18.16 -15.19
CA ILE A 212 0.83 -18.82 -16.49
C ILE A 212 2.20 -19.50 -16.57
N THR A 213 2.22 -20.80 -16.84
CA THR A 213 3.46 -21.60 -16.90
C THR A 213 3.75 -22.17 -18.28
N SER A 214 2.81 -22.06 -19.22
CA SER A 214 2.98 -22.51 -20.62
C SER A 214 2.92 -21.32 -21.58
N ALA A 215 3.89 -21.25 -22.50
CA ALA A 215 3.88 -20.28 -23.59
C ALA A 215 2.75 -20.55 -24.60
N VAL A 216 2.25 -21.78 -24.65
CA VAL A 216 1.09 -22.16 -25.47
C VAL A 216 -0.16 -22.05 -24.60
N ASN A 217 -0.95 -21.01 -24.82
CA ASN A 217 -2.25 -20.82 -24.21
C ASN A 217 -3.19 -20.03 -25.14
N PRO A 218 -4.51 -20.12 -24.94
CA PRO A 218 -5.50 -19.51 -25.84
C PRO A 218 -5.41 -17.98 -25.98
N LEU A 219 -4.73 -17.31 -25.04
CA LEU A 219 -4.64 -15.84 -24.98
C LEU A 219 -3.26 -15.31 -25.38
N GLY A 220 -2.33 -16.18 -25.81
CA GLY A 220 -0.98 -15.79 -26.20
C GLY A 220 -0.15 -15.19 -25.05
N LEU A 221 -0.52 -15.48 -23.79
CA LEU A 221 0.20 -14.95 -22.63
C LEU A 221 1.57 -15.62 -22.49
N GLY A 222 2.58 -14.84 -22.16
CA GLY A 222 3.92 -15.33 -21.87
C GLY A 222 3.97 -16.07 -20.54
N ILE A 223 4.97 -16.95 -20.41
CA ILE A 223 5.31 -17.61 -19.15
C ILE A 223 5.60 -16.55 -18.08
N ASN A 224 5.19 -16.82 -16.84
CA ASN A 224 5.24 -15.91 -15.68
C ASN A 224 4.29 -14.72 -15.75
N SER A 225 3.31 -14.74 -16.66
CA SER A 225 2.17 -13.83 -16.53
C SER A 225 1.44 -14.12 -15.22
N GLN A 226 1.08 -13.07 -14.48
CA GLN A 226 0.46 -13.18 -13.16
C GLN A 226 -0.79 -12.32 -13.06
N ILE A 227 -1.84 -12.86 -12.42
CA ILE A 227 -3.05 -12.12 -12.05
C ILE A 227 -3.31 -12.36 -10.57
N VAL A 228 -3.35 -11.28 -9.77
CA VAL A 228 -3.68 -11.33 -8.34
C VAL A 228 -5.03 -10.65 -8.13
N VAL A 229 -5.92 -11.27 -7.35
CA VAL A 229 -7.25 -10.74 -7.03
C VAL A 229 -7.50 -10.75 -5.52
N ALA A 230 -8.06 -9.64 -5.03
CA ALA A 230 -8.28 -9.33 -3.62
C ALA A 230 -7.05 -9.60 -2.75
N TYR A 231 -6.06 -8.72 -2.91
CA TYR A 231 -4.85 -8.75 -2.11
C TYR A 231 -5.00 -7.90 -0.85
N ALA A 232 -4.43 -8.39 0.25
CA ALA A 232 -4.25 -7.62 1.47
C ALA A 232 -2.97 -8.06 2.19
N THR A 233 -2.27 -7.13 2.84
CA THR A 233 -1.09 -7.41 3.67
C THR A 233 -1.11 -6.57 4.95
N GLY A 234 -0.42 -7.05 5.97
CA GLY A 234 -0.15 -6.31 7.19
C GLY A 234 1.19 -6.69 7.78
N THR A 235 2.03 -5.71 8.07
CA THR A 235 3.27 -5.83 8.82
C THR A 235 3.28 -4.89 10.02
N LEU A 236 3.49 -5.46 11.21
CA LEU A 236 3.94 -4.71 12.38
C LEU A 236 5.37 -5.11 12.71
N ALA A 237 6.24 -4.13 12.97
CA ALA A 237 7.60 -4.37 13.42
C ALA A 237 8.06 -3.24 14.34
N ALA A 238 9.17 -3.42 15.06
CA ALA A 238 9.82 -2.29 15.73
C ALA A 238 10.10 -1.16 14.72
N ALA A 239 9.68 0.05 15.05
CA ALA A 239 10.02 1.23 14.28
C ALA A 239 11.52 1.47 14.39
N ILE A 240 12.20 1.56 13.24
CA ILE A 240 13.57 2.04 13.17
C ILE A 240 13.56 3.57 13.08
N GLN A 241 14.59 4.23 13.59
CA GLN A 241 14.76 5.65 13.31
C GLN A 241 14.95 5.89 11.81
N GLY A 242 14.30 6.93 11.28
CA GLY A 242 14.37 7.28 9.85
C GLY A 242 13.43 6.50 8.94
N THR A 243 12.20 6.18 9.37
CA THR A 243 11.22 5.54 8.48
C THR A 243 11.03 6.37 7.20
N PHE A 244 11.34 5.73 6.08
CA PHE A 244 11.14 6.31 4.76
C PHE A 244 9.68 6.22 4.38
N LEU A 245 9.22 7.17 3.58
CA LEU A 245 7.90 7.16 3.01
C LEU A 245 7.96 7.77 1.62
N GLY A 246 7.06 7.34 0.75
CA GLY A 246 7.14 7.75 -0.63
C GLY A 246 6.66 6.68 -1.57
N GLY A 247 6.58 7.06 -2.83
CA GLY A 247 6.25 6.17 -3.91
C GLY A 247 6.15 6.94 -5.22
N ALA A 248 6.09 6.20 -6.31
CA ALA A 248 5.98 6.76 -7.65
C ALA A 248 5.07 5.87 -8.50
N TYR A 249 4.37 6.49 -9.45
CA TYR A 249 3.52 5.80 -10.41
C TYR A 249 3.43 6.59 -11.72
N GLY A 250 3.08 5.87 -12.78
CA GLY A 250 2.94 6.41 -14.12
C GLY A 250 1.69 7.24 -14.27
N THR A 251 0.57 6.57 -14.40
CA THR A 251 -0.73 7.17 -14.71
C THR A 251 -1.75 6.84 -13.62
N TYR A 252 -2.74 7.71 -13.45
CA TYR A 252 -3.90 7.54 -12.59
C TYR A 252 -5.04 8.41 -13.11
N ALA A 253 -6.28 7.93 -13.04
CA ALA A 253 -7.45 8.74 -13.37
C ALA A 253 -8.60 8.52 -12.39
N SER A 254 -9.33 9.59 -12.06
CA SER A 254 -10.48 9.55 -11.16
C SER A 254 -11.51 10.64 -11.46
N VAL A 255 -12.78 10.40 -11.15
CA VAL A 255 -13.86 11.41 -11.17
C VAL A 255 -14.44 11.53 -9.77
N GLY A 256 -14.27 12.70 -9.12
CA GLY A 256 -14.59 12.83 -7.70
C GLY A 256 -13.80 11.83 -6.84
N SER A 257 -14.50 10.99 -6.07
CA SER A 257 -13.91 9.89 -5.28
C SER A 257 -13.83 8.54 -6.02
N THR A 258 -14.26 8.48 -7.28
CA THR A 258 -14.29 7.25 -8.08
C THR A 258 -13.02 7.11 -8.89
N VAL A 259 -12.31 5.99 -8.77
CA VAL A 259 -11.18 5.66 -9.63
C VAL A 259 -11.68 5.19 -11.00
N VAL A 260 -11.17 5.81 -12.07
CA VAL A 260 -11.38 5.40 -13.48
C VAL A 260 -10.26 4.46 -13.94
N SER A 261 -9.04 4.72 -13.47
CA SER A 261 -7.89 3.84 -13.68
C SER A 261 -6.96 3.95 -12.48
N GLY A 262 -6.60 2.80 -11.91
CA GLY A 262 -5.61 2.69 -10.84
C GLY A 262 -4.21 3.16 -11.26
N GLN A 263 -3.31 3.21 -10.26
CA GLN A 263 -1.94 3.68 -10.43
C GLN A 263 -1.10 2.66 -11.23
N THR A 264 -0.54 3.09 -12.35
CA THR A 264 0.30 2.20 -13.18
C THR A 264 1.76 2.22 -12.75
N ALA A 265 2.42 1.07 -12.89
CA ALA A 265 3.81 0.85 -12.48
C ALA A 265 4.10 1.33 -11.04
N LEU A 266 3.13 1.26 -10.13
CA LEU A 266 3.31 1.76 -8.78
C LEU A 266 4.44 1.02 -8.04
N ARG A 267 5.27 1.80 -7.33
CA ARG A 267 6.11 1.32 -6.22
C ARG A 267 6.16 2.32 -5.08
N SER A 268 6.15 1.79 -3.87
CA SER A 268 6.35 2.55 -2.62
C SER A 268 7.79 2.37 -2.13
N ILE A 269 8.36 3.42 -1.55
CA ILE A 269 9.69 3.38 -0.94
C ILE A 269 9.66 2.36 0.22
N PRO A 270 10.57 1.36 0.26
CA PRO A 270 10.61 0.42 1.37
C PRO A 270 10.87 1.12 2.71
N CYS A 271 10.04 0.83 3.72
CA CYS A 271 10.13 1.50 5.03
C CYS A 271 11.51 1.39 5.70
N LEU A 272 12.23 0.30 5.44
CA LEU A 272 13.53 -0.03 6.05
C LEU A 272 14.72 0.30 5.14
N GLY A 273 14.49 1.00 4.03
CA GLY A 273 15.48 1.20 2.99
C GLY A 273 15.59 0.02 2.02
N GLY A 274 16.44 0.19 1.01
CA GLY A 274 16.55 -0.70 -0.14
C GLY A 274 16.01 -0.06 -1.42
N THR A 275 15.99 -0.84 -2.50
CA THR A 275 15.52 -0.41 -3.82
C THR A 275 14.35 -1.29 -4.29
N SER A 276 13.47 -0.71 -5.09
CA SER A 276 12.40 -1.45 -5.76
C SER A 276 12.07 -0.78 -7.08
N SER A 277 11.66 -1.58 -8.06
CA SER A 277 11.30 -1.09 -9.39
C SER A 277 10.07 -1.80 -9.96
N ASN A 278 9.43 -1.15 -10.91
CA ASN A 278 8.35 -1.72 -11.70
C ASN A 278 8.36 -1.12 -13.09
N THR A 279 8.20 -1.96 -14.11
CA THR A 279 8.14 -1.52 -15.50
C THR A 279 6.94 -2.15 -16.19
N ILE A 280 6.21 -1.31 -16.93
CA ILE A 280 5.10 -1.68 -17.79
C ILE A 280 5.47 -1.20 -19.20
N ALA A 281 5.25 -2.02 -20.23
CA ALA A 281 5.65 -1.69 -21.60
C ALA A 281 4.71 -0.67 -22.28
N THR A 282 3.41 -0.73 -21.97
CA THR A 282 2.35 0.12 -22.54
C THR A 282 1.17 0.19 -21.57
N VAL A 283 0.46 1.31 -21.55
CA VAL A 283 -0.78 1.48 -20.77
C VAL A 283 -1.86 2.13 -21.64
N THR A 284 -3.05 1.52 -21.64
CA THR A 284 -4.24 1.98 -22.37
C THR A 284 -5.51 1.96 -21.50
N THR A 285 -5.35 1.92 -20.17
CA THR A 285 -6.46 1.71 -19.23
C THR A 285 -7.35 2.94 -19.03
N ILE A 286 -6.95 4.12 -19.50
CA ILE A 286 -7.73 5.36 -19.40
C ILE A 286 -8.30 5.67 -20.79
N PRO A 287 -9.64 5.75 -20.96
CA PRO A 287 -10.25 6.12 -22.23
C PRO A 287 -9.64 7.39 -22.85
N GLY A 288 -9.27 7.29 -24.12
CA GLY A 288 -8.65 8.40 -24.86
C GLY A 288 -7.20 8.72 -24.47
N VAL A 289 -6.55 7.92 -23.62
CA VAL A 289 -5.14 8.11 -23.24
C VAL A 289 -4.34 6.88 -23.63
N THR A 290 -3.25 7.11 -24.36
CA THR A 290 -2.26 6.08 -24.67
C THR A 290 -0.92 6.53 -24.13
N VAL A 291 -0.25 5.66 -23.38
CA VAL A 291 1.14 5.86 -23.00
C VAL A 291 1.96 4.62 -23.32
N GLY A 292 3.21 4.83 -23.72
CA GLY A 292 4.20 3.78 -23.91
C GLY A 292 4.74 3.26 -22.58
N ALA A 293 6.04 2.97 -22.55
CA ALA A 293 6.67 2.33 -21.40
C ALA A 293 6.62 3.23 -20.16
N VAL A 294 6.17 2.67 -19.05
CA VAL A 294 6.16 3.30 -17.74
C VAL A 294 7.13 2.56 -16.84
N THR A 295 8.13 3.27 -16.31
CA THR A 295 9.10 2.73 -15.36
C THR A 295 9.10 3.54 -14.09
N THR A 296 8.97 2.86 -12.96
CA THR A 296 9.11 3.43 -11.63
C THR A 296 10.30 2.81 -10.93
N ASN A 297 11.12 3.65 -10.30
CA ASN A 297 12.20 3.24 -9.41
C ASN A 297 12.07 3.99 -8.09
N VAL A 298 12.24 3.28 -7.00
CA VAL A 298 12.28 3.85 -5.65
C VAL A 298 13.50 3.33 -4.92
N ALA A 299 14.10 4.18 -4.11
CA ALA A 299 15.27 3.85 -3.32
C ALA A 299 15.21 4.60 -1.99
N ALA A 300 15.71 3.96 -0.94
CA ALA A 300 16.03 4.65 0.29
C ALA A 300 17.18 3.99 1.04
N SER A 301 17.92 4.77 1.82
CA SER A 301 19.00 4.26 2.67
C SER A 301 19.18 5.12 3.91
N ALA A 302 19.44 4.48 5.05
CA ALA A 302 19.84 5.15 6.29
C ALA A 302 21.23 4.64 6.68
N THR A 303 22.13 5.55 6.97
CA THR A 303 23.48 5.27 7.49
C THR A 303 23.77 6.18 8.68
N THR A 304 24.92 5.99 9.32
CA THR A 304 25.40 6.93 10.36
C THR A 304 25.65 8.34 9.82
N ALA A 305 25.83 8.50 8.50
CA ALA A 305 26.04 9.80 7.86
C ALA A 305 24.72 10.56 7.58
N GLY A 306 23.58 9.87 7.53
CA GLY A 306 22.30 10.47 7.21
C GLY A 306 21.30 9.51 6.59
N SER A 307 20.20 10.07 6.11
CA SER A 307 19.09 9.35 5.48
C SER A 307 18.83 9.91 4.08
N ASP A 308 18.52 9.03 3.15
CA ASP A 308 18.32 9.34 1.73
C ASP A 308 17.09 8.59 1.20
N ALA A 309 16.23 9.27 0.45
CA ALA A 309 15.02 8.71 -0.14
C ALA A 309 14.74 9.32 -1.51
N MET A 310 14.55 8.47 -2.51
CA MET A 310 14.28 8.86 -3.89
C MET A 310 13.09 8.08 -4.45
N ALA A 311 12.19 8.80 -5.12
CA ALA A 311 11.18 8.21 -5.99
C ALA A 311 11.31 8.81 -7.39
N LYS A 312 11.30 7.93 -8.39
CA LYS A 312 11.43 8.30 -9.80
C LYS A 312 10.37 7.58 -10.63
N ASN A 313 9.65 8.32 -11.46
CA ASN A 313 8.80 7.76 -12.50
C ASN A 313 9.24 8.27 -13.88
N GLN A 314 9.16 7.41 -14.88
CA GLN A 314 9.41 7.71 -16.28
C GLN A 314 8.29 7.13 -17.13
N ILE A 315 7.78 7.92 -18.07
CA ILE A 315 6.77 7.49 -19.04
C ILE A 315 7.28 7.87 -20.42
N ALA A 316 7.16 6.97 -21.38
CA ALA A 316 7.46 7.20 -22.78
C ALA A 316 6.17 7.32 -23.62
N GLY A 317 6.23 8.05 -24.73
CA GLY A 317 5.23 8.12 -25.79
C GLY A 317 3.82 8.35 -25.31
N VAL A 318 3.50 9.57 -24.87
CA VAL A 318 2.18 9.93 -24.35
C VAL A 318 1.36 10.67 -25.38
N ASN A 319 0.11 10.24 -25.53
CA ASN A 319 -0.93 10.94 -26.27
C ASN A 319 -2.23 10.92 -25.46
N ILE A 320 -2.75 12.11 -25.17
CA ILE A 320 -4.00 12.30 -24.45
C ILE A 320 -5.04 12.93 -25.37
N LEU A 321 -6.24 12.35 -25.33
CA LEU A 321 -7.47 12.84 -25.93
C LEU A 321 -7.26 13.23 -27.40
N SER A 322 -6.63 12.34 -28.15
CA SER A 322 -6.36 12.50 -29.58
C SER A 322 -5.48 13.72 -29.91
N GLY A 323 -4.41 13.94 -29.15
CA GLY A 323 -3.41 14.97 -29.44
C GLY A 323 -3.58 16.28 -28.69
N VAL A 324 -4.53 16.36 -27.74
CA VAL A 324 -4.68 17.53 -26.85
C VAL A 324 -3.39 17.80 -26.07
N LEU A 325 -2.75 16.74 -25.61
CA LEU A 325 -1.48 16.79 -24.90
C LEU A 325 -0.62 15.61 -25.34
N THR A 326 0.56 15.89 -25.88
CA THR A 326 1.52 14.88 -26.34
C THR A 326 2.91 15.18 -25.83
N PHE A 327 3.69 14.13 -25.60
CA PHE A 327 5.12 14.21 -25.30
C PHE A 327 5.79 12.85 -25.48
N ASP A 328 7.06 12.86 -25.88
CA ASP A 328 7.84 11.64 -26.11
C ASP A 328 8.28 11.00 -24.81
N ALA A 329 8.55 11.81 -23.78
CA ALA A 329 8.82 11.30 -22.45
C ALA A 329 8.53 12.33 -21.36
N ILE A 330 8.17 11.83 -20.18
CA ILE A 330 8.25 12.61 -18.94
C ILE A 330 9.03 11.84 -17.89
N THR A 331 9.75 12.58 -17.07
CA THR A 331 10.40 12.06 -15.87
C THR A 331 9.96 12.90 -14.68
N ALA A 332 9.53 12.23 -13.61
CA ALA A 332 9.24 12.83 -12.32
C ALA A 332 10.26 12.32 -11.30
N VAL A 333 10.94 13.22 -10.60
CA VAL A 333 11.90 12.87 -9.54
C VAL A 333 11.53 13.62 -8.27
N ALA A 334 11.39 12.88 -7.18
CA ALA A 334 11.28 13.41 -5.82
C ALA A 334 12.46 12.83 -5.02
N HIS A 335 13.32 13.69 -4.51
CA HIS A 335 14.50 13.28 -3.76
C HIS A 335 14.61 14.07 -2.45
N VAL A 336 14.88 13.34 -1.37
CA VAL A 336 15.03 13.85 -0.01
C VAL A 336 16.31 13.29 0.58
N ASN A 337 17.19 14.17 1.02
CA ASN A 337 18.41 13.81 1.72
C ASN A 337 18.49 14.58 3.04
N LYS A 338 18.84 13.90 4.13
CA LYS A 338 19.05 14.52 5.44
C LYS A 338 20.33 14.00 6.06
N ALA A 339 21.35 14.86 6.16
CA ALA A 339 22.56 14.54 6.92
C ALA A 339 22.25 14.35 8.41
N ALA A 340 23.01 13.48 9.08
CA ALA A 340 22.77 13.12 10.49
C ALA A 340 22.77 14.32 11.45
N SER A 341 23.60 15.33 11.17
CA SER A 341 23.70 16.56 11.97
C SER A 341 22.77 17.69 11.49
N ALA A 342 22.01 17.49 10.41
CA ALA A 342 21.19 18.54 9.83
C ALA A 342 19.81 18.65 10.51
N ASN A 343 19.41 19.89 10.78
CA ASN A 343 18.10 20.21 11.36
C ASN A 343 16.95 20.09 10.33
N SER A 344 17.24 20.14 9.03
CA SER A 344 16.27 20.05 7.94
C SER A 344 16.77 19.11 6.83
N ALA A 345 15.84 18.57 6.04
CA ALA A 345 16.18 17.79 4.87
C ALA A 345 16.36 18.70 3.64
N THR A 346 17.30 18.34 2.76
CA THR A 346 17.42 18.86 1.41
C THR A 346 16.37 18.20 0.53
N LEU A 347 15.59 19.00 -0.19
CA LEU A 347 14.48 18.55 -1.02
C LEU A 347 14.64 19.03 -2.47
N ASP A 348 14.87 18.09 -3.39
CA ASP A 348 15.12 18.42 -4.79
C ASP A 348 14.29 17.58 -5.76
N THR A 349 14.12 18.13 -6.95
CA THR A 349 13.36 17.54 -8.07
C THR A 349 14.27 17.30 -9.28
N THR A 350 15.58 17.25 -9.06
CA THR A 350 16.59 17.24 -10.11
C THR A 350 16.36 16.06 -11.05
N GLY A 351 16.32 16.33 -12.36
CA GLY A 351 16.02 15.32 -13.38
C GLY A 351 14.53 15.20 -13.74
N SER A 352 13.63 15.92 -13.08
CA SER A 352 12.25 16.06 -13.55
C SER A 352 12.21 16.90 -14.83
N LYS A 353 11.57 16.38 -15.90
CA LYS A 353 11.54 17.06 -17.21
C LYS A 353 10.48 16.49 -18.15
N PHE A 354 10.12 17.28 -19.15
CA PHE A 354 9.41 16.85 -20.35
C PHE A 354 10.40 16.64 -21.51
N VAL A 355 9.97 15.90 -22.52
CA VAL A 355 10.64 15.76 -23.82
C VAL A 355 9.57 15.84 -24.90
N ASN A 356 9.71 16.81 -25.81
CA ASN A 356 8.79 17.11 -26.90
C ASN A 356 7.33 17.37 -26.45
N LEU A 357 7.16 18.14 -25.37
CA LEU A 357 5.86 18.60 -24.90
C LEU A 357 5.16 19.47 -25.94
N HIS A 358 3.92 19.09 -26.24
CA HIS A 358 3.01 19.88 -27.04
C HIS A 358 1.62 19.89 -26.40
N VAL A 359 1.06 21.09 -26.28
CA VAL A 359 -0.28 21.34 -25.73
C VAL A 359 -1.13 22.01 -26.79
N LEU A 360 -2.25 21.39 -27.17
CA LEU A 360 -3.11 21.88 -28.23
C LEU A 360 -3.61 23.30 -27.92
N GLY A 361 -3.42 24.21 -28.88
CA GLY A 361 -3.81 25.61 -28.76
C GLY A 361 -2.90 26.47 -27.88
N LEU A 362 -1.81 25.92 -27.33
CA LEU A 362 -0.87 26.62 -26.45
C LEU A 362 0.59 26.39 -26.89
N PRO A 363 1.00 26.86 -28.08
CA PRO A 363 2.34 26.61 -28.65
C PRO A 363 3.50 27.23 -27.86
N ALA A 364 3.21 28.16 -26.95
CA ALA A 364 4.22 28.77 -26.07
C ALA A 364 4.61 27.86 -24.88
N ILE A 365 3.89 26.75 -24.67
CA ILE A 365 4.24 25.75 -23.65
C ILE A 365 5.15 24.72 -24.31
N ASP A 366 6.41 24.69 -23.87
CA ASP A 366 7.45 23.79 -24.36
C ASP A 366 8.03 22.91 -23.23
N ASP A 367 9.13 22.21 -23.47
CA ASP A 367 9.75 21.31 -22.50
C ASP A 367 10.24 21.99 -21.21
N ASN A 368 10.49 23.30 -21.23
CA ASN A 368 11.06 24.07 -20.14
C ASN A 368 9.99 24.70 -19.25
N VAL A 369 9.03 23.88 -18.83
CA VAL A 369 7.92 24.34 -17.98
C VAL A 369 8.42 24.71 -16.59
N ALA A 370 8.09 25.91 -16.11
CA ALA A 370 8.37 26.30 -14.74
C ALA A 370 7.52 25.48 -13.74
N PRO A 371 8.03 25.19 -12.52
CA PRO A 371 7.25 24.48 -11.52
C PRO A 371 5.91 25.16 -11.21
N ASN A 372 4.86 24.35 -11.03
CA ASN A 372 3.48 24.75 -10.73
C ASN A 372 2.78 25.59 -11.82
N THR A 373 3.22 25.50 -13.07
CA THR A 373 2.56 26.16 -14.20
C THR A 373 1.15 25.60 -14.39
N THR A 374 0.13 26.45 -14.39
CA THR A 374 -1.26 26.05 -14.66
C THR A 374 -1.82 26.86 -15.82
N VAL A 375 -2.45 26.16 -16.77
CA VAL A 375 -3.06 26.74 -17.96
C VAL A 375 -4.46 26.17 -18.17
N THR A 376 -5.32 26.94 -18.82
CA THR A 376 -6.61 26.44 -19.32
C THR A 376 -6.45 26.00 -20.75
N VAL A 377 -6.83 24.76 -21.06
CA VAL A 377 -6.84 24.23 -22.42
C VAL A 377 -8.27 24.38 -22.96
N PRO A 378 -8.49 25.22 -24.00
CA PRO A 378 -9.82 25.49 -24.53
C PRO A 378 -10.56 24.21 -24.93
N GLY A 379 -11.82 24.08 -24.49
CA GLY A 379 -12.65 22.90 -24.78
C GLY A 379 -12.26 21.63 -24.04
N VAL A 380 -11.27 21.67 -23.13
CA VAL A 380 -10.79 20.49 -22.39
C VAL A 380 -10.91 20.70 -20.89
N GLY A 381 -10.23 21.70 -20.33
CA GLY A 381 -10.20 21.91 -18.87
C GLY A 381 -8.92 22.56 -18.36
N SER A 382 -8.59 22.30 -17.09
CA SER A 382 -7.42 22.86 -16.42
C SER A 382 -6.25 21.89 -16.45
N LEU A 383 -5.09 22.35 -16.92
CA LEU A 383 -3.86 21.59 -17.00
C LEU A 383 -2.81 22.23 -16.07
N THR A 384 -2.39 21.50 -15.05
CA THR A 384 -1.21 21.86 -14.24
C THR A 384 -0.03 20.99 -14.66
N LEU A 385 1.08 21.65 -14.99
CA LEU A 385 2.33 21.05 -15.39
C LEU A 385 3.38 21.26 -14.30
N TYR A 386 4.19 20.23 -14.08
CA TYR A 386 5.30 20.22 -13.13
C TYR A 386 4.92 20.76 -11.73
N ALA A 387 3.84 20.25 -11.15
CA ALA A 387 3.43 20.62 -9.80
C ALA A 387 4.43 20.08 -8.77
N VAL A 388 4.93 20.96 -7.90
CA VAL A 388 5.88 20.64 -6.83
C VAL A 388 5.36 21.16 -5.50
N SER A 389 5.28 20.28 -4.50
CA SER A 389 4.93 20.61 -3.12
C SER A 389 5.97 20.07 -2.16
N LYS A 390 6.40 20.90 -1.20
CA LYS A 390 7.47 20.59 -0.24
C LYS A 390 6.97 20.80 1.20
N THR A 391 7.50 20.02 2.12
CA THR A 391 7.42 20.21 3.58
C THR A 391 8.84 20.35 4.14
N ASN A 392 9.07 20.18 5.44
CA ASN A 392 10.43 20.18 6.00
C ASN A 392 11.20 18.87 5.77
N SER A 393 10.49 17.79 5.39
CA SER A 393 11.10 16.45 5.27
C SER A 393 10.51 15.57 4.17
N ALA A 394 9.69 16.14 3.29
CA ALA A 394 9.09 15.42 2.18
C ALA A 394 8.82 16.34 0.99
N ILE A 395 8.88 15.76 -0.22
CA ILE A 395 8.63 16.43 -1.49
C ILE A 395 7.77 15.56 -2.39
N ARG A 396 6.82 16.21 -3.08
CA ARG A 396 5.93 15.60 -4.08
C ARG A 396 6.08 16.32 -5.41
N VAL A 397 6.16 15.54 -6.48
CA VAL A 397 6.19 15.99 -7.87
C VAL A 397 5.07 15.33 -8.64
N THR A 398 4.37 16.11 -9.44
CA THR A 398 3.37 15.64 -10.41
C THR A 398 3.60 16.36 -11.72
N MET A 399 4.09 15.64 -12.73
CA MET A 399 4.45 16.24 -14.01
C MET A 399 3.22 16.72 -14.76
N VAL A 400 2.14 15.94 -14.77
CA VAL A 400 0.88 16.35 -15.41
C VAL A 400 -0.29 16.10 -14.47
N LYS A 401 -1.14 17.11 -14.31
CA LYS A 401 -2.49 16.99 -13.74
C LYS A 401 -3.47 17.70 -14.67
N LEU A 402 -4.31 16.94 -15.38
CA LEU A 402 -5.38 17.45 -16.23
C LEU A 402 -6.72 17.19 -15.56
N THR A 403 -7.52 18.23 -15.33
CA THR A 403 -8.90 18.11 -14.85
C THR A 403 -9.86 18.59 -15.93
N LEU A 404 -10.73 17.70 -16.41
CA LEU A 404 -11.68 17.99 -17.48
C LEU A 404 -12.82 18.88 -16.99
N SER A 405 -13.14 19.94 -17.72
CA SER A 405 -14.33 20.77 -17.47
C SER A 405 -15.56 20.27 -18.23
N VAL A 406 -15.35 19.48 -19.29
CA VAL A 406 -16.40 18.89 -20.13
C VAL A 406 -16.14 17.39 -20.34
N PRO A 407 -17.17 16.57 -20.63
CA PRO A 407 -16.96 15.19 -21.03
C PRO A 407 -16.16 15.12 -22.33
N LEU A 408 -15.12 14.28 -22.38
CA LEU A 408 -14.24 14.17 -23.55
C LEU A 408 -13.57 12.80 -23.62
N GLY A 409 -13.50 12.19 -24.81
CA GLY A 409 -12.79 10.92 -25.02
C GLY A 409 -13.34 9.73 -24.23
N GLY A 410 -14.64 9.73 -23.89
CA GLY A 410 -15.27 8.72 -23.03
C GLY A 410 -15.10 8.98 -21.53
N LEU A 411 -14.41 10.06 -21.15
CA LEU A 411 -14.28 10.51 -19.76
C LEU A 411 -15.35 11.54 -19.42
N LEU A 412 -15.80 11.54 -18.16
CA LEU A 412 -16.80 12.48 -17.65
C LEU A 412 -16.18 13.84 -17.32
N SER A 413 -17.00 14.89 -17.26
CA SER A 413 -16.57 16.16 -16.66
C SER A 413 -16.15 15.95 -15.19
N GLY A 414 -15.13 16.69 -14.76
CA GLY A 414 -14.50 16.53 -13.44
C GLY A 414 -13.47 15.41 -13.36
N THR A 415 -13.27 14.64 -14.44
CA THR A 415 -12.22 13.61 -14.47
C THR A 415 -10.86 14.27 -14.32
N THR A 416 -10.08 13.82 -13.34
CA THR A 416 -8.69 14.21 -13.14
C THR A 416 -7.78 13.08 -13.60
N ILE A 417 -6.86 13.38 -14.51
CA ILE A 417 -5.81 12.51 -15.01
C ILE A 417 -4.48 13.00 -14.44
N ILE A 418 -3.75 12.12 -13.78
CA ILE A 418 -2.41 12.38 -13.23
C ILE A 418 -1.41 11.52 -14.00
N MET A 419 -0.28 12.13 -14.38
CA MET A 419 0.85 11.40 -14.94
C MET A 419 2.19 11.89 -14.40
N GLY A 420 3.15 10.96 -14.29
CA GLY A 420 4.49 11.26 -13.80
C GLY A 420 4.44 11.71 -12.35
N TYR A 421 4.07 10.80 -11.44
CA TYR A 421 4.00 11.09 -10.01
C TYR A 421 5.24 10.55 -9.29
N ALA A 422 5.81 11.36 -8.41
CA ALA A 422 6.85 10.94 -7.47
C ALA A 422 6.66 11.62 -6.11
N TYR A 423 6.88 10.86 -5.04
CA TYR A 423 6.82 11.33 -3.66
C TYR A 423 7.93 10.67 -2.86
N ALA A 424 8.70 11.47 -2.12
CA ALA A 424 9.73 10.98 -1.22
C ALA A 424 9.71 11.78 0.08
N GLY A 425 10.03 11.11 1.19
CA GLY A 425 10.08 11.73 2.50
C GLY A 425 10.78 10.87 3.54
N ILE A 426 11.22 11.54 4.59
CA ILE A 426 11.92 10.95 5.74
C ILE A 426 11.18 11.43 6.99
N ARG A 427 10.73 10.51 7.86
CA ARG A 427 10.18 10.91 9.16
C ARG A 427 11.31 11.22 10.14
N GLN A 428 11.10 12.25 10.94
CA GLN A 428 11.97 12.63 12.06
C GLN A 428 11.62 11.83 13.30
#